data_AF-A0A2C6JUA4-F1
#
_entry.id   AF-A0A2C6JUA4-F1
#
_cell.length_a   1.000
_cell.length_b   1.000
_cell.length_c   1.000
_cell.angle_alpha   90.00
_cell.angle_beta   90.00
_cell.angle_gamma   90.00
#
_symmetry.space_group_name_H-M   'P 1'
#
loop_
_entity.id
_entity.type
_entity.pdbx_description
1 polymer ?
#
loop_
_entity_poly.entity_id
_entity_poly.type
_entity_poly.pdbx_seq_one_letter_code
_entity_poly.pdbx_strand_id
1 'polypeptide(L)'
;MNLVDRDLYFSFIPCFLRHMSSFEVRHLVQLLTVYEAAQLRPRSLYVSAFNRILKLSSSFYSNEYADLLCCLARLQIGNPSFLQSFCLQLTENISQLTFLDACRCVGALRSLGVIKEDLFVLFDEKQEKEVSLLPTQEVLTNFQKVLSLEFSWRPYEDLIKNEFL
;
A
#
# COMPACT_ATOMS: atom_id res chain seq x y z
N MET A 1 -19.76 -14.37 18.04
CA MET A 1 -20.35 -14.66 16.72
C MET A 1 -21.03 -13.38 16.27
N ASN A 2 -20.38 -12.56 15.44
CA ASN A 2 -20.96 -11.29 15.00
C ASN A 2 -22.04 -11.59 13.97
N LEU A 3 -23.30 -11.35 14.32
CA LEU A 3 -24.43 -11.34 13.39
C LEU A 3 -24.24 -10.16 12.45
N VAL A 4 -23.54 -10.39 11.34
CA VAL A 4 -23.39 -9.41 10.27
C VAL A 4 -24.71 -9.37 9.50
N ASP A 5 -25.46 -8.28 9.68
CA ASP A 5 -26.67 -8.00 8.90
C ASP A 5 -26.25 -7.66 7.46
N ARG A 6 -26.27 -8.67 6.59
CA ARG A 6 -25.86 -8.51 5.18
C ARG A 6 -26.73 -7.51 4.45
N ASP A 7 -28.04 -7.48 4.74
CA ASP A 7 -28.99 -6.62 4.05
C ASP A 7 -28.70 -5.15 4.35
N LEU A 8 -28.31 -4.85 5.59
CA LEU A 8 -27.83 -3.52 5.97
C LEU A 8 -26.60 -3.10 5.15
N TYR A 9 -25.57 -3.96 5.04
CA TYR A 9 -24.39 -3.65 4.21
C TYR A 9 -24.77 -3.40 2.74
N PHE A 10 -25.62 -4.25 2.15
CA PHE A 10 -26.06 -4.08 0.77
C PHE A 10 -26.87 -2.80 0.57
N SER A 11 -27.66 -2.37 1.56
CA SER A 11 -28.43 -1.13 1.51
C SER A 11 -27.56 0.14 1.44
N PHE A 12 -26.33 0.10 1.99
CA PHE A 12 -25.41 1.24 1.96
C PHE A 12 -24.62 1.37 0.65
N ILE A 13 -24.51 0.29 -0.14
CA ILE A 13 -23.72 0.30 -1.38
C ILE A 13 -24.17 1.42 -2.34
N PRO A 14 -25.47 1.62 -2.64
CA PRO A 14 -25.91 2.71 -3.51
C PRO A 14 -25.50 4.09 -3.00
N CYS A 15 -25.48 4.30 -1.68
CA CYS A 15 -25.05 5.55 -1.06
C CYS A 15 -23.55 5.78 -1.30
N PHE A 16 -22.71 4.76 -1.04
CA PHE A 16 -21.27 4.86 -1.30
C PHE A 16 -20.95 5.08 -2.77
N LEU A 17 -21.64 4.36 -3.67
CA LEU A 17 -21.44 4.53 -5.11
C LEU A 17 -21.78 5.95 -5.59
N ARG A 18 -22.84 6.56 -5.04
CA ARG A 18 -23.25 7.94 -5.35
C ARG A 18 -22.20 8.97 -4.93
N HIS A 19 -21.53 8.74 -3.79
CA HIS A 19 -20.54 9.67 -3.21
C HIS A 19 -19.08 9.24 -3.44
N MET A 20 -18.83 8.23 -4.28
CA MET A 20 -17.49 7.66 -4.48
C MET A 20 -16.47 8.70 -4.99
N SER A 21 -16.92 9.72 -5.71
CA SER A 21 -16.07 10.80 -6.21
C SER A 21 -15.56 11.74 -5.11
N SER A 22 -16.23 11.85 -3.97
CA SER A 22 -15.78 12.68 -2.84
C SER A 22 -14.88 11.92 -1.86
N PHE A 23 -14.69 10.62 -2.06
CA PHE A 23 -13.86 9.83 -1.16
C PHE A 23 -12.37 10.05 -1.42
N GLU A 24 -11.67 10.32 -0.33
CA GLU A 24 -10.21 10.30 -0.22
C GLU A 24 -9.70 8.88 0.05
N VAL A 25 -8.39 8.68 -0.06
CA VAL A 25 -7.72 7.38 0.10
C VAL A 25 -8.06 6.70 1.42
N ARG A 26 -8.04 7.46 2.53
CA ARG A 26 -8.32 6.96 3.88
C ARG A 26 -9.73 6.37 3.98
N HIS A 27 -10.71 7.04 3.39
CA HIS A 27 -12.09 6.56 3.34
C HIS A 27 -12.19 5.26 2.53
N LEU A 28 -11.45 5.15 1.42
CA LEU A 28 -11.43 3.94 0.59
C LEU A 28 -10.77 2.76 1.31
N VAL A 29 -9.67 3.00 2.04
CA VAL A 29 -9.01 2.00 2.88
C VAL A 29 -9.94 1.50 3.99
N GLN A 30 -10.66 2.41 4.66
CA GLN A 30 -11.65 2.06 5.68
C GLN A 30 -12.81 1.26 5.09
N LEU A 31 -13.33 1.68 3.93
CA LEU A 31 -14.39 0.97 3.22
C LEU A 31 -14.00 -0.48 2.92
N LEU A 32 -12.80 -0.71 2.36
CA LEU A 32 -12.29 -2.06 2.09
C LEU A 32 -12.18 -2.87 3.39
N THR A 33 -11.62 -2.28 4.45
CA THR A 33 -11.45 -2.96 5.74
C THR A 33 -12.78 -3.40 6.35
N VAL A 34 -13.79 -2.52 6.34
CA VAL A 34 -15.12 -2.80 6.92
C VAL A 34 -15.84 -3.90 6.16
N TYR A 35 -15.76 -3.90 4.82
CA TYR A 35 -16.41 -4.91 3.99
C TYR A 35 -15.69 -6.26 4.05
N GLU A 36 -14.36 -6.28 4.09
CA GLU A 36 -13.60 -7.52 4.30
C GLU A 36 -13.80 -8.11 5.69
N ALA A 37 -13.87 -7.28 6.74
CA ALA A 37 -14.19 -7.75 8.09
C ALA A 37 -15.58 -8.40 8.17
N ALA A 38 -16.52 -7.93 7.36
CA ALA A 38 -17.84 -8.52 7.17
C ALA A 38 -17.87 -9.73 6.22
N GLN A 39 -16.73 -10.09 5.61
CA GLN A 39 -16.60 -11.13 4.58
C GLN A 39 -17.50 -10.88 3.35
N LEU A 40 -17.70 -9.60 3.00
CA LEU A 40 -18.52 -9.17 1.86
C LEU A 40 -17.64 -8.49 0.81
N ARG A 41 -17.73 -8.98 -0.43
CA ARG A 41 -17.02 -8.39 -1.59
C ARG A 41 -17.99 -8.00 -2.72
N PRO A 42 -18.83 -6.96 -2.55
CA PRO A 42 -19.71 -6.52 -3.61
C PRO A 42 -18.88 -5.96 -4.78
N ARG A 43 -18.98 -6.60 -5.94
CA ARG A 43 -18.15 -6.29 -7.12
C ARG A 43 -18.24 -4.82 -7.54
N SER A 44 -19.45 -4.25 -7.55
CA SER A 44 -19.67 -2.85 -7.93
C SER A 44 -18.90 -1.88 -7.03
N LEU A 45 -18.93 -2.11 -5.72
CA LEU A 45 -18.24 -1.28 -4.74
C LEU A 45 -16.71 -1.36 -4.90
N TYR A 46 -16.16 -2.57 -5.00
CA TYR A 46 -14.71 -2.78 -5.12
C TYR A 46 -14.17 -2.23 -6.43
N VAL A 47 -14.85 -2.47 -7.55
CA VAL A 47 -14.44 -1.91 -8.86
C VAL A 47 -14.46 -0.38 -8.82
N SER A 48 -15.51 0.22 -8.28
CA SER A 48 -15.57 1.69 -8.16
C SER A 48 -14.52 2.25 -7.21
N ALA A 49 -14.22 1.56 -6.10
CA ALA A 49 -13.17 1.96 -5.17
C ALA A 49 -11.79 1.89 -5.83
N PHE A 50 -11.45 0.79 -6.52
CA PHE A 50 -10.17 0.67 -7.22
C PHE A 50 -10.01 1.70 -8.35
N ASN A 51 -11.07 1.95 -9.12
CA ASN A 51 -11.05 2.98 -10.14
C ASN A 51 -10.83 4.38 -9.54
N ARG A 52 -11.43 4.65 -8.37
CA ARG A 52 -11.20 5.92 -7.65
C ARG A 52 -9.77 6.01 -7.12
N ILE A 53 -9.25 4.94 -6.55
CA ILE A 53 -7.85 4.85 -6.09
C ILE A 53 -6.89 5.14 -7.24
N LEU A 54 -7.05 4.49 -8.40
CA LEU A 54 -6.19 4.73 -9.56
C LEU A 54 -6.23 6.19 -10.02
N LYS A 55 -7.41 6.82 -10.04
CA LYS A 55 -7.55 8.25 -10.38
C LYS A 55 -6.87 9.19 -9.39
N LEU A 56 -6.80 8.81 -8.11
CA LEU A 56 -6.16 9.60 -7.07
C LEU A 56 -4.67 9.27 -6.91
N SER A 57 -4.22 8.14 -7.46
CA SER A 57 -2.87 7.63 -7.19
C SER A 57 -1.76 8.62 -7.54
N SER A 58 -1.91 9.41 -8.60
CA SER A 58 -0.94 10.44 -8.99
C SER A 58 -0.75 11.57 -7.96
N SER A 59 -1.68 11.73 -7.02
CA SER A 59 -1.63 12.74 -5.95
C SER A 59 -1.42 12.13 -4.56
N PHE A 60 -1.03 10.85 -4.47
CA PHE A 60 -0.81 10.20 -3.18
C PHE A 60 0.46 10.72 -2.51
N TYR A 61 0.39 10.87 -1.20
CA TYR A 61 1.59 11.00 -0.38
C TYR A 61 2.26 9.63 -0.19
N SER A 62 3.55 9.66 0.15
CA SER A 62 4.36 8.46 0.38
C SER A 62 3.72 7.46 1.34
N ASN A 63 3.20 7.95 2.46
CA ASN A 63 2.55 7.12 3.47
C ASN A 63 1.21 6.55 2.98
N GLU A 64 0.48 7.25 2.09
CA GLU A 64 -0.80 6.77 1.56
C GLU A 64 -0.61 5.59 0.60
N TYR A 65 0.46 5.60 -0.19
CA TYR A 65 0.88 4.44 -0.98
C TYR A 65 1.16 3.23 -0.08
N ALA A 66 1.98 3.43 0.96
CA ALA A 66 2.35 2.37 1.89
C ALA A 66 1.14 1.83 2.65
N ASP A 67 0.29 2.69 3.19
CA ASP A 67 -0.90 2.32 3.95
C ASP A 67 -1.90 1.54 3.10
N LEU A 68 -2.14 1.98 1.86
CA LEU A 68 -3.02 1.26 0.94
C LEU A 68 -2.46 -0.12 0.58
N LEU A 69 -1.18 -0.22 0.20
CA LEU A 69 -0.57 -1.50 -0.17
C LEU A 69 -0.53 -2.46 1.02
N CYS A 70 -0.16 -1.99 2.21
CA CYS A 70 -0.22 -2.78 3.44
C CYS A 70 -1.65 -3.24 3.74
N CYS A 71 -2.65 -2.38 3.53
CA CYS A 71 -4.06 -2.75 3.69
C CYS A 71 -4.45 -3.87 2.72
N LEU A 72 -4.12 -3.73 1.44
CA LEU A 72 -4.42 -4.76 0.43
C LEU A 72 -3.70 -6.08 0.74
N ALA A 73 -2.44 -6.03 1.16
CA ALA A 73 -1.67 -7.18 1.59
C ALA A 73 -2.29 -7.88 2.81
N ARG A 74 -2.66 -7.11 3.85
CA ARG A 74 -3.32 -7.64 5.05
C ARG A 74 -4.66 -8.32 4.72
N LEU A 75 -5.42 -7.73 3.80
CA LEU A 75 -6.72 -8.24 3.37
C LEU A 75 -6.61 -9.31 2.25
N GLN A 76 -5.40 -9.61 1.78
CA GLN A 76 -5.12 -10.53 0.67
C GLN A 76 -5.93 -10.21 -0.59
N ILE A 77 -6.02 -8.92 -0.92
CA ILE A 77 -6.70 -8.40 -2.11
C ILE A 77 -5.64 -8.13 -3.19
N GLY A 78 -5.37 -9.14 -4.01
CA GLY A 78 -4.38 -9.07 -5.09
C GLY A 78 -4.99 -9.11 -6.48
N ASN A 79 -5.81 -8.13 -6.88
CA ASN A 79 -6.30 -8.08 -8.26
C ASN A 79 -5.13 -7.76 -9.22
N PRO A 80 -4.73 -8.67 -10.12
CA PRO A 80 -3.53 -8.48 -10.93
C PRO A 80 -3.60 -7.26 -11.86
N SER A 81 -4.77 -6.99 -12.45
CA SER A 81 -4.96 -5.86 -13.35
C SER A 81 -4.85 -4.52 -12.60
N PHE A 82 -5.47 -4.43 -11.42
CA PHE A 82 -5.34 -3.25 -10.58
C PHE A 82 -3.90 -3.04 -10.12
N LEU A 83 -3.24 -4.09 -9.62
CA LEU A 83 -1.86 -4.01 -9.17
C LEU A 83 -0.92 -3.62 -10.31
N GLN A 84 -1.13 -4.13 -11.53
CA GLN A 84 -0.33 -3.76 -12.69
C GLN A 84 -0.41 -2.25 -12.98
N SER A 85 -1.63 -1.69 -13.01
CA SER A 85 -1.85 -0.26 -13.22
C SER A 85 -1.34 0.59 -12.07
N PHE A 86 -1.56 0.14 -10.83
CA PHE A 86 -1.12 0.86 -9.63
C PHE A 86 0.41 0.90 -9.52
N CYS A 87 1.10 -0.20 -9.86
CA CYS A 87 2.56 -0.24 -9.90
C CYS A 87 3.16 0.74 -10.92
N LEU A 88 2.50 0.97 -12.06
CA LEU A 88 2.97 1.97 -13.03
C LEU A 88 2.91 3.40 -12.44
N GLN A 89 1.85 3.72 -11.71
CA GLN A 89 1.72 5.01 -11.02
C GLN A 89 2.70 5.13 -9.85
N LEU A 90 2.98 4.02 -9.16
CA LEU A 90 3.99 3.96 -8.11
C LEU A 90 5.41 4.19 -8.66
N THR A 91 5.75 3.65 -9.84
CA THR A 91 7.06 3.90 -10.47
C THR A 91 7.25 5.36 -10.84
N GLU A 92 6.21 6.04 -11.30
CA GLU A 92 6.27 7.47 -11.65
C GLU A 92 6.54 8.35 -10.41
N ASN A 93 6.05 7.94 -9.23
CA ASN A 93 6.18 8.68 -7.97
C ASN A 93 7.21 8.09 -7.00
N ILE A 94 8.07 7.18 -7.46
CA ILE A 94 9.02 6.45 -6.60
C ILE A 94 9.99 7.38 -5.87
N SER A 95 10.34 8.52 -6.49
CA SER A 95 11.24 9.54 -5.94
C SER A 95 10.66 10.27 -4.73
N GLN A 96 9.34 10.29 -4.58
CA GLN A 96 8.65 10.94 -3.47
C GLN A 96 8.50 10.04 -2.24
N LEU A 97 8.78 8.74 -2.39
CA LEU A 97 8.66 7.79 -1.29
C LEU A 97 9.77 8.04 -0.27
N THR A 98 9.46 7.89 1.01
CA THR A 98 10.49 7.80 2.06
C THR A 98 11.10 6.40 2.08
N PHE A 99 12.27 6.24 2.70
CA PHE A 99 12.90 4.93 2.93
C PHE A 99 11.93 3.92 3.56
N LEU A 100 11.27 4.32 4.65
CA LEU A 100 10.35 3.44 5.39
C LEU A 100 9.12 3.07 4.56
N ASP A 101 8.53 4.02 3.85
CA ASP A 101 7.35 3.75 3.04
C ASP A 101 7.70 2.88 1.83
N ALA A 102 8.87 3.07 1.23
CA ALA A 102 9.38 2.19 0.18
C ALA A 102 9.56 0.74 0.70
N CYS A 103 10.12 0.57 1.90
CA CYS A 103 10.23 -0.74 2.54
C CYS A 103 8.86 -1.42 2.71
N ARG A 104 7.87 -0.66 3.21
CA ARG A 104 6.49 -1.13 3.38
C ARG A 104 5.84 -1.50 2.05
N CYS A 105 6.00 -0.66 1.04
CA CYS A 105 5.47 -0.89 -0.31
C CYS A 105 6.03 -2.18 -0.91
N VAL A 106 7.36 -2.39 -0.88
CA VAL A 106 7.99 -3.59 -1.45
C VAL A 106 7.60 -4.86 -0.68
N GLY A 107 7.60 -4.81 0.65
CA GLY A 107 7.13 -5.93 1.48
C GLY A 107 5.68 -6.30 1.16
N ALA A 108 4.80 -5.31 1.05
CA ALA A 108 3.40 -5.51 0.71
C ALA A 108 3.22 -6.06 -0.72
N LEU A 109 3.90 -5.51 -1.72
CA LEU A 109 3.83 -5.97 -3.12
C LEU A 109 4.31 -7.42 -3.28
N ARG A 110 5.40 -7.80 -2.61
CA ARG A 110 5.88 -9.18 -2.61
C ARG A 110 4.92 -10.13 -1.92
N SER A 111 4.30 -9.70 -0.81
CA SER A 111 3.26 -10.51 -0.14
C SER A 111 2.01 -10.72 -1.00
N LEU A 112 1.69 -9.75 -1.87
CA LEU A 112 0.61 -9.83 -2.86
C LEU A 112 0.98 -10.65 -4.11
N GLY A 113 2.22 -11.14 -4.21
CA GLY A 113 2.67 -11.99 -5.31
C GLY A 113 2.93 -11.24 -6.62
N VAL A 114 3.29 -9.96 -6.59
CA VAL A 114 3.62 -9.20 -7.79
C VAL A 114 4.96 -9.67 -8.37
N ILE A 115 4.96 -10.16 -9.61
CA ILE A 115 6.14 -10.68 -10.32
C ILE A 115 6.66 -9.65 -11.33
N LYS A 116 6.98 -8.44 -10.87
CA LYS A 116 7.58 -7.39 -11.70
C LYS A 116 8.99 -7.10 -11.19
N GLU A 117 9.98 -7.84 -11.66
CA GLU A 117 11.36 -7.67 -11.20
C GLU A 117 11.92 -6.28 -11.55
N ASP A 118 11.59 -5.73 -12.72
CA ASP A 118 12.01 -4.36 -13.11
C ASP A 118 11.57 -3.30 -12.10
N LEU A 119 10.39 -3.47 -11.50
CA LEU A 119 9.89 -2.58 -10.46
C LEU A 119 10.79 -2.65 -9.22
N PHE A 120 11.13 -3.87 -8.78
CA PHE A 120 11.92 -4.07 -7.58
C PHE A 120 13.35 -3.57 -7.75
N VAL A 121 13.94 -3.71 -8.94
CA VAL A 121 15.26 -3.14 -9.26
C VAL A 121 15.25 -1.61 -9.07
N LEU A 122 14.21 -0.93 -9.56
CA LEU A 122 14.07 0.52 -9.37
C LEU A 122 13.96 0.92 -7.89
N PHE A 123 13.26 0.12 -7.09
CA PHE A 123 13.18 0.33 -5.64
C PHE A 123 14.54 0.09 -4.97
N ASP A 124 15.25 -0.98 -5.33
CA ASP A 124 16.56 -1.32 -4.79
C ASP A 124 17.56 -0.19 -5.03
N GLU A 125 17.70 0.27 -6.28
CA GLU A 125 18.58 1.39 -6.64
C GLU A 125 18.25 2.68 -5.88
N LYS A 126 16.96 2.93 -5.65
CA LYS A 126 16.48 4.11 -4.92
C LYS A 126 16.81 3.99 -3.44
N GLN A 127 16.60 2.82 -2.83
CA GLN A 127 16.91 2.58 -1.42
C GLN A 127 18.41 2.67 -1.13
N GLU A 128 19.26 2.12 -2.01
CA GLU A 128 20.72 2.24 -1.91
C GLU A 128 21.19 3.70 -1.95
N LYS A 129 20.67 4.48 -2.91
CA LYS A 129 20.96 5.92 -3.02
C LYS A 129 20.46 6.71 -1.82
N GLU A 130 19.27 6.40 -1.31
CA GLU A 130 18.70 7.12 -0.17
C GLU A 130 19.53 6.86 1.09
N VAL A 131 19.86 5.59 1.39
CA VAL A 131 20.62 5.23 2.58
C VAL A 131 22.02 5.83 2.61
N SER A 132 22.73 5.82 1.48
CA SER A 132 24.05 6.45 1.39
C SER A 132 24.05 7.97 1.59
N LEU A 133 22.89 8.62 1.44
CA LEU A 133 22.72 10.06 1.62
C LEU A 133 22.10 10.43 2.98
N LEU A 134 21.56 9.47 3.72
CA LEU A 134 20.88 9.72 4.99
C LEU A 134 21.90 10.09 6.10
N PRO A 135 21.61 11.12 6.92
CA PRO A 135 22.38 11.39 8.13
C PRO A 135 22.34 10.19 9.08
N THR A 136 23.44 9.88 9.77
CA THR A 136 23.55 8.72 10.68
C THR A 136 22.43 8.66 11.74
N GLN A 137 21.93 9.81 12.22
CA GLN A 137 20.80 9.88 13.15
C GLN A 137 19.49 9.38 12.52
N GLU A 138 19.25 9.72 11.25
CA GLU A 138 18.08 9.27 10.50
C GLU A 138 18.18 7.80 10.13
N VAL A 139 19.38 7.32 9.77
CA VAL A 139 19.65 5.89 9.57
C VAL A 139 19.28 5.12 10.85
N LEU A 140 19.65 5.62 12.04
CA LEU A 140 19.39 4.91 13.31
C LEU A 140 17.90 4.89 13.63
N THR A 141 17.24 6.03 13.41
CA THR A 141 15.79 6.18 13.60
C THR A 141 15.02 5.25 12.65
N ASN A 142 15.45 5.18 11.40
CA ASN A 142 14.84 4.31 10.39
C ASN A 142 15.08 2.85 10.73
N PHE A 143 16.29 2.46 11.15
CA PHE A 143 16.58 1.09 11.56
C PHE A 143 15.66 0.60 12.69
N GLN A 144 15.47 1.41 13.74
CA GLN A 144 14.56 1.07 14.83
C GLN A 144 13.11 0.89 14.35
N LYS A 145 12.67 1.71 13.39
CA LYS A 145 11.31 1.65 12.84
C LYS A 145 11.13 0.46 11.90
N VAL A 146 12.13 0.13 11.07
CA VAL A 146 12.08 -1.01 10.13
C VAL A 146 11.76 -2.31 10.85
N LEU A 147 12.36 -2.55 12.01
CA LEU A 147 12.13 -3.75 12.83
C LEU A 147 10.68 -3.90 13.32
N SER A 148 9.91 -2.81 13.34
CA SER A 148 8.51 -2.78 13.79
C SER A 148 7.49 -2.80 12.66
N LEU A 149 7.95 -2.82 11.39
CA LEU A 149 7.05 -2.78 10.24
C LEU A 149 6.32 -4.12 10.09
N GLU A 150 5.01 -4.05 9.88
CA GLU A 150 4.17 -5.22 9.58
C GLU A 150 4.56 -5.88 8.24
N PHE A 151 4.93 -5.03 7.27
CA PHE A 151 5.45 -5.44 5.99
C PHE A 151 6.81 -4.76 5.77
N SER A 152 7.82 -5.58 5.55
CA SER A 152 9.20 -5.15 5.28
C SER A 152 9.83 -6.09 4.25
N TRP A 153 11.00 -5.70 3.75
CA TRP A 153 11.78 -6.51 2.83
C TRP A 153 13.18 -6.73 3.40
N ARG A 154 13.56 -8.00 3.63
CA ARG A 154 14.80 -8.37 4.32
C ARG A 154 16.06 -7.69 3.77
N PRO A 155 16.28 -7.64 2.43
CA PRO A 155 17.40 -6.91 1.85
C PRO A 155 17.51 -5.45 2.30
N TYR A 156 16.39 -4.74 2.52
CA TYR A 156 16.43 -3.36 3.00
C TYR A 156 16.73 -3.27 4.49
N GLU A 157 16.27 -4.25 5.28
CA GLU A 157 16.65 -4.35 6.69
C GLU A 157 18.15 -4.61 6.84
N ASP A 158 18.72 -5.43 5.97
CA ASP A 158 20.14 -5.75 5.99
C ASP A 158 20.99 -4.60 5.44
N LEU A 159 20.49 -3.90 4.42
CA LEU A 159 21.13 -2.72 3.85
C LEU A 159 21.30 -1.61 4.91
N ILE A 160 20.26 -1.30 5.68
CA ILE A 160 20.37 -0.29 6.74
C ILE A 160 21.20 -0.75 7.94
N LYS A 161 21.26 -2.07 8.21
CA LYS A 161 22.15 -2.64 9.24
C LYS A 161 23.62 -2.50 8.85
N ASN A 162 23.95 -2.72 7.58
CA ASN A 162 25.33 -2.71 7.10
C ASN A 162 25.97 -1.32 7.17
N GLU A 163 25.19 -0.23 7.17
CA GLU A 163 25.72 1.13 7.42
C GLU A 163 26.20 1.34 8.88
N PHE A 164 25.85 0.45 9.81
CA PHE A 164 26.29 0.51 11.22
C PHE A 164 27.44 -0.43 11.57
N LEU A 165 27.76 -1.40 10.70
CA LEU A 165 28.80 -2.42 10.92
C LEU A 165 30.11 -2.01 10.24
#